data_AF-A0A517KMI9-F1
#
_entry.id   AF-A0A517KMI9-F1
#
_cell.length_a   1.000
_cell.length_b   1.000
_cell.length_c   1.000
_cell.angle_alpha   90.00
_cell.angle_beta   90.00
_cell.angle_gamma   90.00
#
_symmetry.space_group_name_H-M   'P 1'
#
loop_
_entity.id
_entity.type
_entity.pdbx_description
1 polymer ?
#
loop_
_entity_poly.entity_id
_entity_poly.type
_entity_poly.pdbx_seq_one_letter_code
_entity_poly.pdbx_strand_id
1 'polypeptide(L)'
;MFNINQKTEEVKMYYEIGEEHVKPIKVDGFKFFVHAIREVNGVAIKVNDIDRREVYNIVVTDESGLQIAMDNINAAIYEWIEHNTDEQERIINMIMKW
;
A
#
# COMPACT_ATOMS: atom_id res chain seq x y z
N MET A 1 30.91 6.21 -40.48
CA MET A 1 29.45 6.12 -40.37
C MET A 1 29.13 5.17 -39.23
N PHE A 2 28.49 5.63 -38.17
CA PHE A 2 27.88 4.77 -37.17
C PHE A 2 26.45 5.28 -36.97
N ASN A 3 25.50 4.53 -37.50
CA ASN A 3 24.08 4.82 -37.35
C ASN A 3 23.60 4.10 -36.09
N ILE A 4 23.47 4.82 -34.99
CA ILE A 4 22.95 4.29 -33.73
C ILE A 4 21.47 4.67 -33.64
N ASN A 5 20.64 4.01 -34.45
CA ASN A 5 19.22 3.94 -34.15
C ASN A 5 19.04 2.89 -33.05
N GLN A 6 19.34 3.28 -31.80
CA GLN A 6 18.74 2.58 -30.67
C GLN A 6 17.26 2.92 -30.71
N LYS A 7 16.45 2.01 -31.26
CA LYS A 7 15.03 1.97 -30.92
C LYS A 7 14.99 1.84 -29.41
N THR A 8 14.65 2.92 -28.72
CA THR A 8 14.03 2.84 -27.41
C THR A 8 12.82 1.94 -27.62
N GLU A 9 12.91 0.69 -27.16
CA GLU A 9 11.71 -0.09 -26.94
C GLU A 9 10.86 0.77 -26.01
N GLU A 10 9.69 1.22 -26.48
CA GLU A 10 8.71 1.78 -25.58
C GLU A 10 8.49 0.72 -24.51
N VAL A 11 8.97 0.99 -23.30
CA VAL A 11 8.65 0.19 -22.13
C VAL A 11 7.14 0.23 -22.06
N LYS A 12 6.50 -0.85 -22.48
CA LYS A 12 5.05 -0.97 -22.43
C LYS A 12 4.68 -0.93 -20.97
N MET A 13 4.26 0.23 -20.48
CA MET A 13 3.76 0.37 -19.12
C MET A 13 2.46 -0.39 -19.05
N TYR A 14 2.41 -1.45 -18.25
CA TYR A 14 1.17 -2.19 -17.98
C TYR A 14 0.22 -1.43 -17.04
N TYR A 15 0.72 -0.37 -16.40
CA TYR A 15 -0.01 0.49 -15.47
C TYR A 15 0.21 1.95 -15.82
N GLU A 16 -0.85 2.72 -15.99
CA GLU A 16 -0.80 4.13 -16.39
C GLU A 16 -0.48 5.04 -15.21
N ILE A 17 0.18 6.19 -15.45
CA ILE A 17 0.42 7.19 -14.40
C ILE A 17 -0.94 7.72 -13.93
N GLY A 18 -1.18 7.67 -12.62
CA GLY A 18 -2.44 8.01 -11.97
C GLY A 18 -3.42 6.85 -11.87
N GLU A 19 -3.12 5.68 -12.45
CA GLU A 19 -3.93 4.47 -12.28
C GLU A 19 -3.88 4.00 -10.83
N GLU A 20 -5.06 3.79 -10.24
CA GLU A 20 -5.23 3.34 -8.85
C GLU A 20 -5.72 1.88 -8.82
N HIS A 21 -4.98 1.04 -8.09
CA HIS A 21 -5.37 -0.33 -7.79
C HIS A 21 -5.67 -0.47 -6.31
N VAL A 22 -6.86 -1.00 -6.00
CA VAL A 22 -7.31 -1.16 -4.63
C VAL A 22 -7.43 -2.63 -4.27
N LYS A 23 -6.79 -3.03 -3.16
CA LYS A 23 -6.86 -4.38 -2.62
C LYS A 23 -7.39 -4.34 -1.19
N PRO A 24 -8.50 -5.04 -0.88
CA PRO A 24 -8.88 -5.25 0.51
C PRO A 24 -7.89 -6.19 1.20
N ILE A 25 -7.46 -5.84 2.40
CA ILE A 25 -6.64 -6.69 3.27
C ILE A 25 -7.34 -6.92 4.60
N LYS A 26 -6.93 -7.98 5.30
CA LYS A 26 -7.30 -8.20 6.71
C LYS A 26 -6.04 -8.28 7.55
N VAL A 27 -6.05 -7.57 8.68
CA VAL A 27 -5.02 -7.64 9.72
C VAL A 27 -5.74 -7.91 11.03
N ASP A 28 -5.48 -9.07 11.62
CA ASP A 28 -6.06 -9.51 12.90
C ASP A 28 -7.57 -9.32 13.01
N GLY A 29 -8.29 -9.67 11.94
CA GLY A 29 -9.74 -9.54 11.85
C GLY A 29 -10.26 -8.20 11.32
N PHE A 30 -9.46 -7.13 11.39
CA PHE A 30 -9.82 -5.81 10.86
C PHE A 30 -9.62 -5.72 9.36
N LYS A 31 -10.55 -5.06 8.67
CA LYS A 31 -10.50 -4.86 7.22
C LYS A 31 -9.93 -3.48 6.90
N PHE A 32 -8.94 -3.45 6.02
CA PHE A 32 -8.37 -2.22 5.45
C PHE A 32 -8.40 -2.29 3.92
N PHE A 33 -8.13 -1.16 3.29
CA PHE A 33 -7.93 -1.06 1.85
C PHE A 33 -6.54 -0.51 1.58
N VAL A 34 -5.75 -1.26 0.81
CA VAL A 34 -4.47 -0.78 0.28
C VAL A 34 -4.70 -0.27 -1.13
N HIS A 35 -4.29 0.96 -1.37
CA HIS A 35 -4.34 1.64 -2.65
C HIS A 35 -2.90 1.74 -3.17
N ALA A 36 -2.65 1.25 -4.38
CA ALA A 36 -1.39 1.42 -5.09
C ALA A 36 -1.63 2.29 -6.31
N ILE A 37 -0.97 3.45 -6.35
CA ILE A 37 -1.15 4.46 -7.40
C ILE A 37 0.19 4.65 -8.12
N ARG A 38 0.22 4.42 -9.42
CA ARG A 38 1.43 4.63 -10.23
C ARG A 38 1.70 6.12 -10.36
N GLU A 39 2.85 6.58 -9.90
CA GLU A 39 3.33 7.95 -10.07
C GLU A 39 4.48 8.02 -11.08
N VAL A 40 4.89 9.24 -11.45
CA VAL A 40 5.99 9.48 -12.40
C VAL A 40 7.29 8.81 -11.94
N ASN A 41 7.58 8.87 -10.63
CA ASN A 41 8.85 8.45 -10.05
C ASN A 41 8.70 7.34 -8.99
N GLY A 42 7.58 6.62 -8.98
CA GLY A 42 7.36 5.58 -7.97
C GLY A 42 5.93 5.08 -7.92
N VAL A 43 5.58 4.51 -6.78
CA VAL A 43 4.22 4.05 -6.45
C VAL A 43 3.83 4.65 -5.11
N ALA A 44 2.74 5.42 -5.10
CA ALA A 44 2.12 5.84 -3.84
C ALA A 44 1.28 4.69 -3.29
N ILE A 45 1.55 4.32 -2.04
CA ILE A 45 0.81 3.31 -1.30
C ILE A 45 0.04 4.02 -0.19
N LYS A 46 -1.28 3.86 -0.19
CA LYS A 46 -2.15 4.39 0.86
C LYS A 46 -2.90 3.25 1.53
N VAL A 47 -3.10 3.36 2.84
CA VAL A 47 -3.92 2.44 3.60
C VAL A 47 -5.08 3.21 4.21
N ASN A 48 -6.28 2.73 3.97
CA ASN A 48 -7.50 3.31 4.51
C ASN A 48 -8.25 2.29 5.37
N ASP A 49 -8.96 2.78 6.38
CA ASP A 49 -9.90 1.99 7.17
C ASP A 49 -11.18 1.68 6.37
N ILE A 50 -12.14 1.02 7.02
CA ILE A 50 -13.42 0.66 6.40
C ILE A 50 -14.27 1.87 5.98
N ASP A 51 -14.11 3.00 6.68
CA ASP A 51 -14.80 4.26 6.44
C ASP A 51 -14.05 5.16 5.43
N ARG A 52 -13.02 4.62 4.78
CA ARG A 52 -12.14 5.31 3.82
C ARG A 52 -11.32 6.45 4.42
N ARG A 53 -11.15 6.48 5.74
CA ARG A 53 -10.21 7.40 6.41
C ARG A 53 -8.79 6.90 6.21
N GLU A 54 -7.88 7.81 5.90
CA GLU A 54 -6.47 7.48 5.70
C GLU A 54 -5.85 7.08 7.05
N VAL A 55 -5.23 5.90 7.07
CA VAL A 55 -4.44 5.37 8.18
C VAL A 55 -2.96 5.71 7.97
N TYR A 56 -2.48 5.55 6.74
CA TYR A 56 -1.08 5.77 6.41
C TYR A 56 -0.90 6.02 4.90
N ASN A 57 0.15 6.75 4.55
CA ASN A 57 0.59 6.91 3.17
C ASN A 57 2.12 6.89 3.07
N ILE A 58 2.64 6.36 1.96
CA ILE A 58 4.07 6.36 1.64
C ILE A 58 4.28 6.28 0.13
N VAL A 59 5.38 6.83 -0.36
CA VAL A 59 5.81 6.68 -1.77
C VAL A 59 7.06 5.81 -1.82
N VAL A 60 7.03 4.79 -2.67
CA VAL A 60 8.16 3.88 -2.90
C VAL A 60 8.70 4.11 -4.31
N THR A 61 9.97 4.47 -4.42
CA THR A 61 10.63 4.81 -5.69
C THR A 61 11.23 3.60 -6.40
N ASP A 62 11.59 2.56 -5.64
CA ASP A 62 12.24 1.35 -6.13
C ASP A 62 11.95 0.15 -5.23
N GLU A 63 12.27 -1.06 -5.71
CA GLU A 63 12.00 -2.31 -5.01
C GLU A 63 12.71 -2.42 -3.65
N SER A 64 13.85 -1.74 -3.46
CA SER A 64 14.62 -1.82 -2.21
C SER A 64 13.90 -1.13 -1.05
N GLY A 65 13.14 -0.07 -1.34
CA GLY A 65 12.32 0.64 -0.36
C GLY A 65 11.04 -0.09 0.05
N LEU A 66 10.64 -1.14 -0.68
CA LEU A 66 9.35 -1.79 -0.47
C LEU A 66 9.26 -2.46 0.90
N GLN A 67 10.30 -3.18 1.34
CA GLN A 67 10.25 -3.88 2.63
C GLN A 67 10.06 -2.91 3.79
N ILE A 68 10.82 -1.81 3.80
CA ILE A 68 10.72 -0.77 4.84
C ILE A 68 9.32 -0.12 4.81
N ALA A 69 8.78 0.13 3.61
CA ALA A 69 7.44 0.67 3.47
C ALA A 69 6.38 -0.28 4.04
N MET A 70 6.50 -1.58 3.80
CA MET A 70 5.60 -2.58 4.35
C MET A 70 5.69 -2.68 5.88
N ASP A 71 6.88 -2.59 6.45
CA ASP A 71 7.08 -2.60 7.90
C ASP A 71 6.42 -1.37 8.55
N ASN A 72 6.60 -0.18 7.95
CA ASN A 72 5.96 1.06 8.40
C ASN A 72 4.43 1.01 8.28
N ILE A 73 3.91 0.46 7.19
CA ILE A 73 2.46 0.26 7.01
C ILE A 73 1.90 -0.66 8.10
N ASN A 74 2.56 -1.78 8.37
CA ASN A 74 2.12 -2.70 9.42
C ASN A 74 2.12 -2.01 10.79
N ALA A 75 3.18 -1.27 11.13
CA ALA A 75 3.25 -0.52 12.38
C ALA A 75 2.12 0.50 12.50
N ALA A 76 1.85 1.27 11.44
CA ALA A 76 0.76 2.25 11.42
C ALA A 76 -0.63 1.62 11.55
N ILE A 77 -0.86 0.46 10.92
CA ILE A 77 -2.12 -0.30 11.09
C ILE A 77 -2.29 -0.72 12.54
N TYR A 78 -1.24 -1.23 13.18
CA TYR A 78 -1.30 -1.66 14.57
C TYR A 78 -1.58 -0.52 15.54
N GLU A 79 -0.91 0.62 15.36
CA GLU A 79 -1.16 1.85 16.13
C GLU A 79 -2.60 2.33 15.93
N TRP A 80 -3.10 2.31 14.69
CA TRP A 80 -4.47 2.69 14.39
C TRP A 80 -5.49 1.78 15.10
N ILE A 81 -5.28 0.46 15.08
CA ILE A 81 -6.13 -0.51 15.79
C ILE A 81 -6.15 -0.21 17.30
N GLU A 82 -5.00 0.07 17.91
CA GLU A 82 -4.92 0.34 19.35
C GLU A 82 -5.75 1.56 19.77
N HIS A 83 -5.76 2.60 18.94
CA HIS A 83 -6.42 3.87 19.24
C HIS A 83 -7.88 3.98 18.78
N ASN A 84 -8.31 3.17 17.81
CA ASN A 84 -9.61 3.35 17.16
C ASN A 84 -10.59 2.20 17.37
N THR A 85 -10.24 1.18 18.18
CA THR A 85 -11.09 -0.01 18.39
C THR A 85 -11.69 -0.10 19.77
N ASP A 86 -12.93 -0.58 19.83
CA ASP A 86 -13.66 -0.84 21.06
C ASP A 86 -13.30 -2.20 21.71
N GLU A 87 -13.89 -2.48 22.87
CA GLU A 87 -13.62 -3.71 23.61
C GLU A 87 -14.04 -4.97 22.83
N GLN A 88 -15.20 -4.93 22.17
CA GLN A 88 -15.72 -6.04 21.38
C GLN A 88 -14.80 -6.35 20.20
N GLU A 89 -14.34 -5.32 19.50
CA GLU A 89 -13.37 -5.42 18.41
C GLU A 89 -12.01 -5.95 18.89
N ARG A 90 -11.55 -5.54 20.07
CA ARG A 90 -10.32 -6.10 20.68
C ARG A 90 -10.45 -7.58 21.03
N ILE A 91 -11.62 -8.04 21.49
CA ILE A 91 -11.86 -9.47 21.72
C ILE A 91 -11.78 -10.24 20.40
N ILE A 92 -12.41 -9.72 19.34
CA ILE A 92 -12.34 -10.33 17.99
C ILE A 92 -10.89 -10.36 17.51
N ASN A 93 -10.13 -9.26 17.67
CA ASN A 93 -8.71 -9.17 17.36
C ASN A 93 -7.91 -10.30 18.02
N MET A 94 -8.07 -10.47 19.33
CA MET A 94 -7.38 -11.51 20.09
C MET A 94 -7.70 -12.91 19.60
N ILE A 95 -8.94 -13.18 19.19
CA ILE A 95 -9.36 -14.47 18.60
C ILE A 95 -8.72 -14.66 17.22
N MET A 96 -8.67 -13.61 16.39
CA MET A 96 -8.16 -13.68 15.02
C MET A 96 -6.63 -13.72 14.93
N LYS A 97 -5.92 -13.34 16.01
CA LYS A 97 -4.46 -13.47 16.15
C LYS A 97 -3.99 -14.91 16.45
N TRP A 98 -4.86 -15.75 17.00
CA TRP A 98 -4.56 -17.14 17.38
C TRP A 98 -4.59 -18.08 16.17
#